data_AF-E9H3S1-F1
#
_entry.id   AF-E9H3S1-F1
#
_cell.length_a   1.000
_cell.length_b   1.000
_cell.length_c   1.000
_cell.angle_alpha   90.00
_cell.angle_beta   90.00
_cell.angle_gamma   90.00
#
_symmetry.space_group_name_H-M   'P 1'
#
loop_
_entity.id
_entity.type
_entity.pdbx_description
1 polymer ?
#
loop_
_entity_poly.entity_id
_entity_poly.type
_entity_poly.pdbx_seq_one_letter_code
_entity_poly.pdbx_strand_id
1 'polypeptide(L)'
;MNQFEISPPKPEFKPMTTEADVQQANGHIPALCQNLHNFQAFLDTTDPIPEEARWTIKTMVTEAKFGLASMTELIDRLIKENQVLSNQQHSESINLRQELDTERALNVQLQKITRQFTEKSSKDRRIAELEEEIAQAKRTAQQQSSQIVGYETSRQPLWTHHEPEKQLTGHHQSPATTSFHQQNGFGENEEQILGRIITKPHQTVKRLNNATQKSRPVSAQHAPVTPENRTNGQAPISEPIPMQLDTISQFATRQPEDIPAEDFIITSEEIERQDVGSKRLLLTNISSQHYGRVIGQGGQNAKRLEREYGVKIRFLDRQNNIENLKLMISEGDAESRRAASDDIIENLPVVVECPYLKSNGQALKNATYRYKVSINRTNGNMPGMTICGTLTNCQQAYKVLVNNEAIFYP
;
A
#
# COMPACT_ATOMS: atom_id res chain seq x y z
N MET A 1 -13.15 62.35 7.89
CA MET A 1 -12.06 61.66 8.60
C MET A 1 -12.06 60.23 8.13
N ASN A 2 -11.10 59.85 7.29
CA ASN A 2 -10.99 58.49 6.75
C ASN A 2 -10.28 57.60 7.77
N GLN A 3 -10.95 56.56 8.25
CA GLN A 3 -10.36 55.53 9.11
C GLN A 3 -9.57 54.58 8.21
N PHE A 4 -8.24 54.58 8.36
CA PHE A 4 -7.37 53.55 7.78
C PHE A 4 -7.37 52.36 8.73
N GLU A 5 -7.99 51.27 8.30
CA GLU A 5 -7.97 49.99 8.98
C GLU A 5 -6.66 49.28 8.61
N ILE A 6 -5.66 49.37 9.50
CA ILE A 6 -4.38 48.67 9.34
C ILE A 6 -4.58 47.25 9.86
N SER A 7 -4.80 46.29 8.96
CA SER A 7 -4.75 44.88 9.32
C SER A 7 -3.30 44.50 9.67
N PRO A 8 -3.04 43.87 10.83
CA PRO A 8 -1.70 43.42 11.15
C PRO A 8 -1.25 42.35 10.14
N PRO A 9 0.03 42.35 9.72
CA PRO A 9 0.54 41.37 8.79
C PRO A 9 0.41 39.97 9.40
N LYS A 10 -0.11 39.05 8.58
CA LYS A 10 -0.26 37.63 8.91
C LYS A 10 1.15 37.06 9.18
N PRO A 11 1.39 36.36 10.30
CA PRO A 11 2.71 35.82 10.59
C PRO A 11 3.08 34.77 9.54
N GLU A 12 4.14 35.02 8.77
CA GLU A 12 4.74 34.03 7.87
C GLU A 12 5.57 33.04 8.68
N PHE A 13 5.16 31.77 8.67
CA PHE A 13 5.94 30.69 9.25
C PHE A 13 7.12 30.37 8.33
N LYS A 14 8.33 30.80 8.70
CA LYS A 14 9.56 30.32 8.05
C LYS A 14 9.94 28.97 8.67
N PRO A 15 10.03 27.88 7.89
CA PRO A 15 10.52 26.61 8.41
C PRO A 15 11.96 26.79 8.92
N MET A 16 12.23 26.35 10.15
CA MET A 16 13.58 26.30 10.70
C MET A 16 14.34 25.19 10.00
N THR A 17 15.10 25.55 8.98
CA THR A 17 15.81 24.58 8.13
C THR A 17 17.23 24.31 8.59
N THR A 18 17.78 25.12 9.50
CA THR A 18 19.16 24.98 9.95
C THR A 18 19.25 24.76 11.46
N GLU A 19 20.27 24.02 11.87
CA GLU A 19 20.60 23.82 13.29
C GLU A 19 20.86 25.15 14.01
N ALA A 20 21.34 26.17 13.30
CA ALA A 20 21.50 27.52 13.81
C ALA A 20 20.16 28.19 14.15
N ASP A 21 19.11 27.97 13.34
CA ASP A 21 17.77 28.50 13.61
C ASP A 21 17.16 27.88 14.88
N VAL A 22 17.39 26.57 15.07
CA VAL A 22 16.96 25.83 16.26
C VAL A 22 17.71 26.29 17.50
N GLN A 23 19.04 26.48 17.40
CA GLN A 23 19.86 27.01 18.49
C GLN A 23 19.48 28.46 18.83
N GLN A 24 19.17 29.29 17.85
CA GLN A 24 18.72 30.66 18.06
C GLN A 24 17.36 30.70 18.79
N ALA A 25 16.42 29.84 18.41
CA ALA A 25 15.11 29.77 19.05
C ALA A 25 15.16 29.20 20.48
N ASN A 26 15.94 28.15 20.69
CA ASN A 26 16.02 27.45 21.96
C ASN A 26 17.04 28.06 22.94
N GLY A 27 17.96 28.91 22.46
CA GLY A 27 18.99 29.56 23.27
C GLY A 27 18.43 30.48 24.37
N HIS A 28 17.15 30.85 24.31
CA HIS A 28 16.48 31.67 25.32
C HIS A 28 15.97 30.87 26.52
N ILE A 29 15.77 29.55 26.40
CA ILE A 29 15.22 28.71 27.48
C ILE A 29 16.11 28.71 28.73
N PRO A 30 17.46 28.54 28.62
CA PRO A 30 18.34 28.62 29.79
C PRO A 30 18.30 29.99 30.48
N ALA A 31 18.18 31.08 29.71
CA ALA A 31 18.06 32.42 30.25
C ALA A 31 16.73 32.60 31.02
N LEU A 32 15.63 32.01 30.53
CA LEU A 32 14.34 32.02 31.21
C LEU A 32 14.40 31.23 32.53
N CYS A 33 15.00 30.04 32.52
CA CYS A 33 15.24 29.25 33.74
C CYS A 33 16.04 30.04 34.77
N GLN A 34 17.10 30.73 34.34
CA GLN A 34 17.93 31.56 35.20
C GLN A 34 17.15 32.75 35.77
N ASN A 35 16.31 33.41 34.96
CA ASN A 35 15.47 34.51 35.41
C ASN A 35 14.45 34.04 36.47
N LEU A 36 13.84 32.86 36.30
CA LEU A 36 12.95 32.27 37.30
C LEU A 36 13.69 31.90 38.61
N HIS A 37 14.96 31.49 38.52
CA HIS A 37 15.79 31.29 39.70
C HIS A 37 16.10 32.61 40.43
N ASN A 38 16.49 33.65 39.69
CA ASN A 38 16.76 34.97 40.25
C ASN A 38 15.50 35.59 40.88
N PHE A 39 14.34 35.42 40.24
CA PHE A 39 13.06 35.89 40.77
C PHE A 39 12.67 35.15 42.05
N GLN A 40 12.86 33.83 42.11
CA GLN A 40 12.67 33.07 43.34
C GLN A 40 13.56 33.58 44.48
N ALA A 41 14.84 33.84 44.21
CA ALA A 41 15.78 34.38 45.20
C ALA A 41 15.39 35.79 45.68
N PHE A 42 14.85 36.62 44.79
CA PHE A 42 14.30 37.94 45.13
C PHE A 42 13.09 37.84 46.08
N LEU A 43 12.16 36.92 45.80
CA LEU A 43 11.01 36.67 46.67
C LEU A 43 11.41 36.15 48.06
N ASP A 44 12.57 35.49 48.15
CA ASP A 44 13.08 34.96 49.41
C ASP A 44 13.82 36.00 50.26
N THR A 45 14.22 37.14 49.68
CA THR A 45 15.01 38.19 50.34
C THR A 45 14.26 39.49 50.60
N THR A 46 13.08 39.68 50.02
CA THR A 46 12.34 40.95 50.07
C THR A 46 11.16 40.90 51.04
N ASP A 47 11.29 41.57 52.20
CA ASP A 47 10.16 42.01 53.03
C ASP A 47 9.73 43.43 52.60
N PRO A 48 8.43 43.77 52.48
CA PRO A 48 7.30 43.17 53.19
C PRO A 48 6.21 42.70 52.20
N ILE A 49 6.40 41.56 51.55
CA ILE A 49 5.30 40.92 50.80
C ILE A 49 4.41 40.20 51.83
N PRO A 50 3.09 40.46 51.86
CA PRO A 50 2.17 39.71 52.71
C PRO A 50 2.33 38.20 52.51
N GLU A 51 2.33 37.43 53.60
CA GLU A 51 2.64 36.00 53.59
C GLU A 51 1.74 35.20 52.62
N GLU A 52 0.47 35.57 52.51
CA GLU A 52 -0.49 34.98 51.56
C GLU A 52 -0.06 35.19 50.10
N ALA A 53 0.32 36.42 49.73
CA ALA A 53 0.79 36.72 48.37
C ALA A 53 2.11 36.01 48.06
N ARG A 54 3.01 35.90 49.06
CA ARG A 54 4.27 35.17 48.92
C ARG A 54 4.04 33.69 48.61
N TRP A 55 3.09 33.04 49.29
CA TRP A 55 2.75 31.64 49.04
C TRP A 55 2.19 31.45 47.62
N THR A 56 1.22 32.28 47.21
CA THR A 56 0.65 32.19 45.86
C THR A 56 1.70 32.37 44.76
N ILE A 57 2.57 33.38 44.87
CA ILE A 57 3.62 33.62 43.88
C ILE A 57 4.61 32.43 43.86
N LYS A 58 4.99 31.89 45.02
CA LYS A 58 5.89 30.73 45.10
C LYS A 58 5.30 29.49 44.44
N THR A 59 4.01 29.24 44.60
CA THR A 59 3.30 28.16 43.91
C THR A 59 3.35 28.36 42.40
N MET A 60 2.99 29.55 41.90
CA MET A 60 3.04 29.85 40.46
C MET A 60 4.45 29.72 39.87
N VAL A 61 5.48 30.17 40.58
CA VAL A 61 6.88 30.02 40.14
C VAL A 61 7.30 28.55 40.10
N THR A 62 6.85 27.74 41.06
CA THR A 62 7.14 26.31 41.10
C THR A 62 6.46 25.56 39.96
N GLU A 63 5.19 25.86 39.69
CA GLU A 63 4.45 25.32 38.55
C GLU A 63 5.09 25.73 37.22
N ALA A 64 5.49 27.00 37.06
CA ALA A 64 6.18 27.47 35.87
C ALA A 64 7.53 26.76 35.66
N LYS A 65 8.29 26.52 36.74
CA LYS A 65 9.55 25.75 36.68
C LYS A 65 9.30 24.30 36.25
N PHE A 66 8.27 23.65 36.79
CA PHE A 66 7.91 22.29 36.43
C PHE A 66 7.50 22.20 34.95
N GLY A 67 6.65 23.12 34.49
CA GLY A 67 6.24 23.19 33.08
C GLY A 67 7.43 23.42 32.14
N LEU A 68 8.37 24.30 32.50
CA LEU A 68 9.56 24.58 31.69
C LEU A 68 10.53 23.39 31.64
N ALA A 69 10.70 22.67 32.75
CA ALA A 69 11.48 21.44 32.79
C ALA A 69 10.86 20.36 31.89
N SER A 70 9.54 20.15 31.99
CA SER A 70 8.82 19.18 31.15
C SER A 70 8.91 19.53 29.66
N MET A 71 8.77 20.81 29.30
CA MET A 71 8.97 21.25 27.91
C MET A 71 10.41 21.04 27.43
N THR A 72 11.40 21.25 28.28
CA THR A 72 12.82 21.02 27.94
C THR A 72 13.06 19.54 27.65
N GLU A 73 12.57 18.63 28.50
CA GLU A 73 12.66 17.19 28.26
C GLU A 73 11.96 16.74 26.97
N LEU A 74 10.80 17.35 26.65
CA LEU A 74 10.09 17.08 25.40
C LEU A 74 10.90 17.55 24.18
N ILE A 75 11.48 18.75 24.24
CA ILE A 75 12.33 19.28 23.16
C ILE A 75 13.55 18.38 22.97
N ASP A 76 14.22 17.96 24.04
CA ASP A 76 15.37 17.05 23.95
C ASP A 76 15.00 15.69 23.34
N ARG A 77 13.83 15.15 23.71
CA ARG A 77 13.29 13.92 23.10
C ARG A 77 13.06 14.09 21.60
N LEU A 78 12.43 15.19 21.19
CA LEU A 78 12.17 15.49 19.77
C LEU A 78 13.46 15.72 18.98
N ILE A 79 14.47 16.37 19.57
CA ILE A 79 15.79 16.52 18.95
C ILE A 79 16.42 15.14 18.74
N LYS A 80 16.37 14.26 19.74
CA LYS A 80 16.92 12.90 19.65
C LYS A 80 16.20 12.06 18.59
N GLU A 81 14.87 12.11 18.54
CA GLU A 81 14.07 11.41 17.51
C GLU A 81 14.41 11.92 16.11
N ASN A 82 14.51 13.23 15.92
CA ASN A 82 14.92 13.81 14.64
C ASN A 82 16.34 13.39 14.23
N GLN A 83 17.28 13.28 15.17
CA GLN A 83 18.62 12.76 14.88
C GLN A 83 18.59 11.30 14.44
N VAL A 84 17.77 10.46 15.08
CA VAL A 84 17.59 9.06 14.68
C VAL A 84 17.01 8.97 13.27
N LEU A 85 15.97 9.74 12.96
CA LEU A 85 15.36 9.79 11.63
C LEU A 85 16.34 10.28 10.56
N SER A 86 17.12 11.32 10.86
CA SER A 86 18.15 11.83 9.93
C SER A 86 19.23 10.77 9.65
N ASN A 87 19.66 10.03 10.67
CA ASN A 87 20.65 8.97 10.51
C ASN A 87 20.08 7.78 9.70
N GLN A 88 18.80 7.45 9.91
CA GLN A 88 18.10 6.41 9.14
C GLN A 88 17.98 6.81 7.67
N GLN A 89 17.57 8.03 7.36
CA GLN A 89 17.51 8.51 5.97
C GLN A 89 18.88 8.50 5.29
N HIS A 90 19.93 8.84 6.04
CA HIS A 90 21.30 8.79 5.52
C HIS A 90 21.75 7.36 5.19
N SER A 91 21.47 6.38 6.07
CA SER A 91 21.83 4.98 5.84
C SER A 91 21.03 4.36 4.70
N GLU A 92 19.73 4.66 4.58
CA GLU A 92 18.89 4.28 3.45
C GLU A 92 19.43 4.85 2.13
N SER A 93 19.83 6.12 2.12
CA SER A 93 20.44 6.73 0.94
C SER A 93 21.77 6.08 0.55
N ILE A 94 22.58 5.63 1.51
CA ILE A 94 23.83 4.90 1.23
C ILE A 94 23.52 3.53 0.60
N ASN A 95 22.56 2.80 1.16
CA ASN A 95 22.15 1.49 0.65
C ASN A 95 21.62 1.59 -0.79
N LEU A 96 20.77 2.57 -1.08
CA LEU A 96 20.23 2.80 -2.44
C LEU A 96 21.33 3.14 -3.45
N ARG A 97 22.37 3.90 -3.04
CA ARG A 97 23.52 4.19 -3.90
C ARG A 97 24.33 2.93 -4.20
N GLN A 98 24.56 2.08 -3.18
CA GLN A 98 25.24 0.80 -3.37
C GLN A 98 24.45 -0.12 -4.30
N GLU A 99 23.13 -0.22 -4.11
CA GLU A 99 22.26 -1.01 -4.97
C GLU A 99 22.33 -0.53 -6.43
N LEU A 100 22.23 0.78 -6.65
CA LEU A 100 22.35 1.38 -7.99
C LEU A 100 23.72 1.09 -8.64
N ASP A 101 24.80 1.13 -7.88
CA ASP A 101 26.14 0.82 -8.39
C ASP A 101 26.28 -0.67 -8.74
N THR A 102 25.67 -1.58 -7.96
CA THR A 102 25.63 -3.01 -8.30
C THR A 102 24.80 -3.27 -9.56
N GLU A 103 23.67 -2.61 -9.73
CA GLU A 103 22.83 -2.72 -10.93
C GLU A 103 23.58 -2.20 -12.17
N ARG A 104 24.29 -1.07 -12.05
CA ARG A 104 25.15 -0.56 -13.12
C ARG A 104 26.26 -1.54 -13.49
N ALA A 105 26.89 -2.19 -12.51
CA ALA A 105 27.91 -3.21 -12.76
C ALA A 105 27.35 -4.43 -13.50
N LEU A 106 26.16 -4.91 -13.12
CA LEU A 106 25.46 -6.00 -13.79
C LEU A 106 25.08 -5.63 -15.23
N ASN A 107 24.60 -4.40 -15.46
CA ASN A 107 24.26 -3.93 -16.80
C ASN A 107 25.50 -3.87 -17.71
N VAL A 108 26.65 -3.42 -17.19
CA VAL A 108 27.93 -3.47 -17.93
C VAL A 108 28.32 -4.91 -18.28
N GLN A 109 28.10 -5.88 -17.39
CA GLN A 109 28.34 -7.30 -17.71
C GLN A 109 27.38 -7.82 -18.78
N LEU A 110 26.09 -7.50 -18.67
CA LEU A 110 25.09 -7.90 -19.67
C LEU A 110 25.44 -7.35 -21.05
N GLN A 111 25.84 -6.08 -21.16
CA GLN A 111 26.29 -5.48 -22.41
C GLN A 111 27.50 -6.20 -23.01
N LYS A 112 28.47 -6.63 -22.19
CA LYS A 112 29.60 -7.44 -22.65
C LYS A 112 29.14 -8.79 -23.22
N ILE A 113 28.21 -9.46 -22.54
CA ILE A 113 27.63 -10.73 -23.01
C ILE A 113 26.89 -10.51 -24.33
N THR A 114 26.02 -9.51 -24.42
CA THR A 114 25.31 -9.17 -25.66
C THR A 114 26.28 -8.92 -26.81
N ARG A 115 27.37 -8.18 -26.57
CA ARG A 115 28.40 -7.94 -27.59
C ARG A 115 29.06 -9.25 -28.05
N GLN A 116 29.42 -10.15 -27.14
CA GLN A 116 29.98 -11.46 -27.48
C GLN A 116 29.03 -12.30 -28.34
N PHE A 117 27.73 -12.30 -28.02
CA PHE A 117 26.72 -12.99 -28.84
C PHE A 117 26.58 -12.37 -30.24
N THR A 118 26.60 -11.04 -30.36
CA THR A 118 26.53 -10.38 -31.67
C THR A 118 27.77 -10.68 -32.53
N GLU A 119 28.96 -10.73 -31.93
CA GLU A 119 30.20 -11.11 -32.62
C GLU A 119 30.18 -12.58 -33.05
N LYS A 120 29.63 -13.48 -32.24
CA LYS A 120 29.46 -14.90 -32.60
C LYS A 120 28.48 -15.07 -33.76
N SER A 121 27.33 -14.40 -33.71
CA SER A 121 26.33 -14.44 -34.80
C SER A 121 26.89 -13.91 -36.13
N SER A 122 27.78 -12.91 -36.10
CA SER A 122 28.48 -12.44 -37.31
C SER A 122 29.39 -13.50 -37.91
N LYS A 123 30.01 -14.37 -37.09
CA LYS A 123 30.83 -15.49 -37.58
C LYS A 123 29.93 -16.57 -38.20
N ASP A 124 28.81 -16.89 -37.57
CA ASP A 124 27.85 -17.86 -38.10
C ASP A 124 27.28 -17.41 -39.45
N ARG A 125 26.99 -16.11 -39.60
CA ARG A 125 26.60 -15.51 -40.89
C ARG A 125 27.70 -15.66 -41.95
N ARG A 126 28.97 -15.44 -41.58
CA ARG A 126 30.10 -15.60 -42.50
C ARG A 126 30.31 -17.05 -42.93
N ILE A 127 30.05 -18.00 -42.04
CA ILE A 127 30.08 -19.44 -42.36
C ILE A 127 28.99 -19.76 -43.39
N ALA A 128 27.77 -19.27 -43.18
CA ALA A 128 26.67 -19.48 -44.13
C ALA A 128 26.97 -18.89 -45.53
N GLU A 129 27.57 -17.70 -45.59
CA GLU A 129 28.02 -17.09 -46.85
C GLU A 129 29.09 -17.95 -47.58
N LEU A 130 30.07 -18.49 -46.84
CA LEU A 130 31.10 -19.36 -47.41
C LEU A 130 30.55 -20.71 -47.89
N GLU A 131 29.58 -21.29 -47.18
CA GLU A 131 28.91 -22.52 -47.60
C GLU A 131 28.15 -22.30 -48.92
N GLU A 132 27.52 -21.14 -49.10
CA GLU A 132 26.85 -20.78 -50.35
C GLU A 132 27.84 -20.57 -51.50
N GLU A 133 28.97 -19.90 -51.27
CA GLU A 133 30.06 -19.77 -52.27
C GLU A 133 30.60 -21.15 -52.71
N ILE A 134 30.84 -22.06 -51.76
CA ILE A 134 31.28 -23.44 -52.06
C ILE A 134 30.22 -24.19 -52.87
N ALA A 135 28.95 -24.07 -52.49
CA ALA A 135 27.85 -24.69 -53.23
C ALA A 135 27.71 -24.14 -54.65
N GLN A 136 28.01 -22.86 -54.86
CA GLN A 136 28.01 -22.22 -56.17
C GLN A 136 29.19 -22.69 -57.03
N ALA A 137 30.40 -22.74 -56.46
CA ALA A 137 31.59 -23.25 -57.15
C ALA A 137 31.43 -24.71 -57.60
N LYS A 138 30.83 -25.57 -56.76
CA LYS A 138 30.50 -26.96 -57.12
C LYS A 138 29.56 -27.05 -58.31
N ARG A 139 28.51 -26.20 -58.35
CA ARG A 139 27.56 -26.13 -59.48
C ARG A 139 28.28 -25.73 -60.77
N THR A 140 29.16 -24.74 -60.73
CA THR A 140 29.94 -24.30 -61.90
C THR A 140 30.89 -25.39 -62.39
N ALA A 141 31.58 -26.09 -61.50
CA ALA A 141 32.47 -27.19 -61.86
C ALA A 141 31.73 -28.37 -62.52
N GLN A 142 30.53 -28.72 -62.02
CA GLN A 142 29.68 -29.75 -62.66
C GLN A 142 29.14 -29.33 -64.04
N GLN A 143 28.88 -28.04 -64.25
CA GLN A 143 28.49 -27.53 -65.58
C GLN A 143 29.66 -27.54 -66.58
N GLN A 144 30.88 -27.29 -66.11
CA GLN A 144 32.07 -27.35 -66.98
C GLN A 144 32.46 -28.79 -67.34
N SER A 145 32.30 -29.76 -66.43
CA SER A 145 32.59 -31.16 -66.73
C SER A 145 31.63 -31.75 -67.76
N SER A 146 30.38 -31.30 -67.79
CA SER A 146 29.39 -31.73 -68.80
C SER A 146 29.64 -31.16 -70.21
N GLN A 147 30.48 -30.14 -70.36
CA GLN A 147 30.94 -29.65 -71.68
C GLN A 147 32.18 -30.38 -72.21
N ILE A 148 32.93 -31.09 -71.36
CA ILE A 148 34.15 -31.80 -71.77
C ILE A 148 33.87 -33.25 -72.21
N VAL A 149 32.73 -33.84 -71.81
CA VAL A 149 32.28 -35.19 -72.23
C VAL A 149 31.55 -35.15 -73.59
N GLY A 150 32.06 -34.37 -74.54
CA GLY A 150 31.58 -34.32 -75.92
C GLY A 150 32.46 -35.07 -76.93
N TYR A 151 33.64 -35.57 -76.53
CA TYR A 151 34.64 -36.06 -77.50
C TYR A 151 35.14 -37.49 -77.30
N GLU A 152 34.63 -38.25 -76.33
CA GLU A 152 35.04 -39.65 -76.13
C GLU A 152 33.89 -40.62 -76.41
N THR A 153 33.47 -40.64 -77.68
CA THR A 153 32.74 -41.78 -78.26
C THR A 153 33.67 -42.48 -79.24
N SER A 154 34.46 -43.45 -78.77
CA SER A 154 34.87 -44.66 -79.51
C SER A 154 36.06 -45.32 -78.81
N ARG A 155 35.80 -46.24 -77.88
CA ARG A 155 36.62 -47.45 -77.65
C ARG A 155 35.91 -48.36 -76.65
N GLN A 156 35.41 -49.47 -77.16
CA GLN A 156 34.95 -50.63 -76.38
C GLN A 156 36.12 -51.25 -75.60
N PRO A 157 35.81 -51.94 -74.49
CA PRO A 157 36.33 -53.29 -74.37
C PRO A 157 35.23 -54.30 -74.01
N LEU A 158 35.15 -55.30 -74.89
CA LEU A 158 34.75 -56.67 -74.65
C LEU A 158 35.39 -57.20 -73.35
N TRP A 159 34.62 -57.78 -72.42
CA TRP A 159 34.92 -59.02 -71.67
C TRP A 159 33.67 -59.46 -70.88
N THR A 160 33.60 -60.77 -70.67
CA THR A 160 32.43 -61.63 -70.55
C THR A 160 32.02 -62.00 -69.12
N HIS A 161 30.71 -62.30 -68.96
CA HIS A 161 30.05 -63.28 -68.08
C HIS A 161 30.65 -63.64 -66.70
N HIS A 162 29.87 -63.43 -65.63
CA HIS A 162 29.26 -64.54 -64.88
C HIS A 162 28.20 -64.07 -63.86
N GLU A 163 26.99 -64.58 -64.02
CA GLU A 163 25.93 -64.72 -63.00
C GLU A 163 26.29 -65.87 -62.02
N PRO A 164 25.68 -66.03 -60.81
CA PRO A 164 24.24 -66.34 -60.72
C PRO A 164 23.45 -65.82 -59.50
N GLU A 165 22.15 -65.63 -59.76
CA GLU A 165 20.92 -65.97 -59.03
C GLU A 165 20.79 -66.02 -57.48
N LYS A 166 19.52 -65.74 -57.10
CA LYS A 166 18.64 -66.27 -56.02
C LYS A 166 18.34 -65.27 -54.90
N GLN A 167 17.18 -64.63 -54.93
CA GLN A 167 15.83 -65.12 -54.54
C GLN A 167 15.57 -65.12 -53.02
N LEU A 168 14.46 -64.45 -52.69
CA LEU A 168 13.47 -64.75 -51.65
C LEU A 168 13.68 -64.31 -50.18
N THR A 169 12.74 -63.43 -49.78
CA THR A 169 11.87 -63.47 -48.58
C THR A 169 12.47 -63.38 -47.18
N GLY A 170 11.86 -62.56 -46.32
CA GLY A 170 12.00 -62.74 -44.88
C GLY A 170 11.47 -61.61 -44.01
N HIS A 171 10.22 -61.76 -43.63
CA HIS A 171 9.49 -61.11 -42.52
C HIS A 171 10.22 -60.98 -41.16
N HIS A 172 9.63 -60.10 -40.32
CA HIS A 172 9.46 -60.19 -38.85
C HIS A 172 10.71 -59.92 -37.97
N GLN A 173 10.72 -58.81 -37.20
CA GLN A 173 10.17 -58.58 -35.85
C GLN A 173 11.18 -58.83 -34.72
N SER A 174 11.15 -57.90 -33.74
CA SER A 174 11.49 -58.08 -32.31
C SER A 174 12.99 -58.06 -31.92
N PRO A 175 13.34 -58.05 -30.61
CA PRO A 175 12.96 -57.11 -29.56
C PRO A 175 14.18 -56.67 -28.70
N ALA A 176 13.89 -56.07 -27.54
CA ALA A 176 14.77 -55.45 -26.56
C ALA A 176 15.74 -56.36 -25.76
N THR A 177 16.65 -55.68 -25.02
CA THR A 177 17.35 -56.07 -23.76
C THR A 177 18.44 -57.16 -23.89
N THR A 178 19.64 -57.12 -23.28
CA THR A 178 20.14 -56.54 -22.01
C THR A 178 21.69 -56.61 -21.95
N SER A 179 22.28 -55.59 -21.29
CA SER A 179 23.35 -55.62 -20.26
C SER A 179 24.85 -55.92 -20.52
N PHE A 180 25.64 -54.95 -20.03
CA PHE A 180 26.88 -55.02 -19.21
C PHE A 180 28.25 -54.58 -19.79
N HIS A 181 28.72 -53.45 -19.20
CA HIS A 181 30.10 -53.07 -18.77
C HIS A 181 31.20 -52.87 -19.86
N GLN A 182 32.08 -51.85 -19.88
CA GLN A 182 32.62 -50.97 -18.83
C GLN A 182 33.37 -49.75 -19.45
N GLN A 183 33.25 -48.57 -18.81
CA GLN A 183 34.21 -47.43 -18.67
C GLN A 183 34.85 -46.69 -19.87
N ASN A 184 34.48 -45.41 -20.06
CA ASN A 184 35.22 -44.19 -19.61
C ASN A 184 34.91 -42.95 -20.47
N GLY A 185 34.72 -41.78 -19.84
CA GLY A 185 35.13 -40.48 -20.39
C GLY A 185 34.05 -39.42 -20.70
N PHE A 186 33.71 -38.63 -19.68
CA PHE A 186 33.30 -37.20 -19.64
C PHE A 186 32.82 -36.46 -20.90
N GLY A 187 31.68 -35.77 -20.76
CA GLY A 187 31.31 -34.60 -21.56
C GLY A 187 29.82 -34.24 -21.46
N GLU A 188 29.42 -33.55 -20.39
CA GLU A 188 28.07 -33.00 -20.22
C GLU A 188 27.82 -31.86 -21.22
N ASN A 189 26.70 -31.91 -21.95
CA ASN A 189 26.09 -30.74 -22.58
C ASN A 189 24.58 -30.81 -22.41
N GLU A 190 24.07 -29.78 -21.75
CA GLU A 190 22.67 -29.47 -21.50
C GLU A 190 21.93 -29.15 -22.81
N GLU A 191 20.77 -29.74 -23.02
CA GLU A 191 19.66 -29.11 -23.75
C GLU A 191 18.41 -30.00 -23.65
N GLN A 192 17.38 -29.53 -22.93
CA GLN A 192 15.96 -29.69 -23.24
C GLN A 192 15.12 -29.24 -22.04
N ILE A 193 14.13 -28.36 -22.29
CA ILE A 193 12.72 -28.59 -21.96
C ILE A 193 11.92 -27.44 -22.61
N LEU A 194 11.15 -27.77 -23.65
CA LEU A 194 10.07 -26.94 -24.17
C LEU A 194 8.88 -27.88 -24.42
N GLY A 195 8.03 -28.05 -23.41
CA GLY A 195 6.88 -28.94 -23.41
C GLY A 195 5.56 -28.18 -23.46
N ARG A 196 4.97 -28.08 -24.65
CA ARG A 196 3.54 -27.85 -24.91
C ARG A 196 2.69 -28.90 -24.20
N ILE A 197 1.58 -28.52 -23.55
CA ILE A 197 0.33 -29.30 -23.61
C ILE A 197 -0.89 -28.36 -23.65
N ILE A 198 -1.71 -28.59 -24.68
CA ILE A 198 -3.07 -28.10 -24.92
C ILE A 198 -4.05 -29.05 -24.23
N THR A 199 -5.12 -28.55 -23.59
CA THR A 199 -6.49 -29.11 -23.73
C THR A 199 -7.58 -28.22 -23.11
N LYS A 200 -8.74 -28.24 -23.76
CA LYS A 200 -9.95 -27.41 -23.59
C LYS A 200 -10.89 -27.89 -22.47
N PRO A 201 -11.90 -27.08 -22.06
CA PRO A 201 -12.74 -27.35 -20.90
C PRO A 201 -14.05 -28.10 -21.25
N HIS A 202 -14.60 -28.83 -20.29
CA HIS A 202 -15.99 -29.28 -20.30
C HIS A 202 -16.84 -28.48 -19.30
N GLN A 203 -17.91 -27.88 -19.83
CA GLN A 203 -19.03 -27.32 -19.09
C GLN A 203 -19.86 -28.43 -18.42
N THR A 204 -20.42 -28.17 -17.24
CA THR A 204 -21.77 -28.63 -16.93
C THR A 204 -22.46 -27.62 -16.02
N VAL A 205 -23.46 -26.95 -16.60
CA VAL A 205 -24.44 -26.10 -15.93
C VAL A 205 -25.51 -26.99 -15.33
N LYS A 206 -25.85 -26.79 -14.05
CA LYS A 206 -27.17 -27.15 -13.52
C LYS A 206 -27.80 -25.93 -12.86
N ARG A 207 -28.84 -25.44 -13.55
CA ARG A 207 -29.89 -24.53 -13.06
C ARG A 207 -30.67 -25.22 -11.94
N LEU A 208 -31.06 -24.45 -10.92
CA LEU A 208 -32.38 -24.58 -10.31
C LEU A 208 -32.93 -23.17 -9.97
N ASN A 209 -33.96 -22.80 -10.73
CA ASN A 209 -35.00 -21.79 -10.46
C ASN A 209 -35.97 -22.38 -9.41
N ASN A 210 -36.88 -21.74 -8.66
CA ASN A 210 -37.59 -20.45 -8.64
C ASN A 210 -38.18 -20.31 -7.22
N ALA A 211 -38.50 -19.09 -6.74
CA ALA A 211 -39.87 -18.56 -6.46
C ALA A 211 -39.77 -17.76 -5.13
N THR A 212 -40.45 -16.66 -4.82
CA THR A 212 -41.72 -16.07 -5.30
C THR A 212 -41.72 -14.57 -4.96
N GLN A 213 -42.31 -13.78 -5.86
CA GLN A 213 -42.62 -12.36 -5.71
C GLN A 213 -43.70 -12.10 -4.65
N LYS A 214 -43.66 -10.93 -3.99
CA LYS A 214 -44.87 -10.19 -3.61
C LYS A 214 -44.57 -8.70 -3.52
N SER A 215 -45.48 -7.93 -4.10
CA SER A 215 -45.37 -6.54 -4.49
C SER A 215 -46.38 -5.66 -3.76
N ARG A 216 -45.95 -4.42 -3.42
CA ARG A 216 -46.71 -3.13 -3.32
C ARG A 216 -47.84 -3.02 -2.24
N PRO A 217 -48.38 -1.81 -1.95
CA PRO A 217 -48.18 -0.50 -2.59
C PRO A 217 -47.91 0.73 -1.68
N VAL A 218 -47.64 1.82 -2.40
CA VAL A 218 -47.58 3.24 -2.06
C VAL A 218 -48.91 3.78 -1.53
N SER A 219 -48.86 4.77 -0.62
CA SER A 219 -49.92 5.77 -0.47
C SER A 219 -49.34 7.15 -0.23
N ALA A 220 -49.87 8.10 -0.99
CA ALA A 220 -49.67 9.54 -0.92
C ALA A 220 -50.86 10.17 -0.15
N GLN A 221 -50.62 11.29 0.53
CA GLN A 221 -51.61 12.31 0.91
C GLN A 221 -50.83 13.51 1.52
N HIS A 222 -50.71 14.62 0.81
CA HIS A 222 -51.60 15.80 0.80
C HIS A 222 -51.42 16.77 2.00
N ALA A 223 -50.95 17.98 1.67
CA ALA A 223 -50.95 19.17 2.50
C ALA A 223 -52.37 19.77 2.66
N PRO A 224 -52.54 20.70 3.61
CA PRO A 224 -53.25 21.93 3.26
C PRO A 224 -52.69 23.23 3.89
N VAL A 225 -52.56 24.25 3.03
CA VAL A 225 -53.18 25.60 3.09
C VAL A 225 -53.04 26.45 4.37
N THR A 226 -52.47 27.64 4.14
CA THR A 226 -52.39 28.86 4.96
C THR A 226 -53.76 29.46 5.33
N PRO A 227 -53.80 30.43 6.27
CA PRO A 227 -54.17 31.76 5.79
C PRO A 227 -53.35 32.91 6.38
N GLU A 228 -53.30 33.96 5.56
CA GLU A 228 -52.78 35.29 5.81
C GLU A 228 -53.54 36.01 6.94
N ASN A 229 -52.85 36.88 7.68
CA ASN A 229 -53.52 38.04 8.26
C ASN A 229 -52.59 39.25 8.32
N ARG A 230 -52.98 40.31 7.61
CA ARG A 230 -52.39 41.65 7.63
C ARG A 230 -53.15 42.49 8.66
N THR A 231 -52.43 43.23 9.52
CA THR A 231 -52.92 44.55 9.95
C THR A 231 -51.78 45.49 10.31
N ASN A 232 -52.02 46.76 10.00
CA ASN A 232 -51.13 47.93 10.03
C ASN A 232 -50.73 48.39 11.44
N GLY A 233 -49.64 49.15 11.50
CA GLY A 233 -49.69 50.51 12.04
C GLY A 233 -49.02 50.80 13.38
N GLN A 234 -48.10 51.77 13.31
CA GLN A 234 -47.63 52.69 14.36
C GLN A 234 -46.52 52.25 15.33
N ALA A 235 -45.41 52.98 15.18
CA ALA A 235 -44.32 53.12 16.14
C ALA A 235 -44.73 53.95 17.36
N PRO A 236 -44.13 53.64 18.51
CA PRO A 236 -43.56 54.68 19.36
C PRO A 236 -42.08 54.41 19.69
N ILE A 237 -41.36 55.51 19.75
CA ILE A 237 -39.98 55.66 20.22
C ILE A 237 -39.95 55.36 21.73
N SER A 238 -39.02 54.51 22.17
CA SER A 238 -38.66 54.36 23.59
C SER A 238 -37.13 54.32 23.74
N GLU A 239 -36.70 55.02 24.78
CA GLU A 239 -35.35 55.38 25.23
C GLU A 239 -34.38 54.20 25.48
N PRO A 240 -33.05 54.49 25.56
CA PRO A 240 -32.02 53.46 25.67
C PRO A 240 -32.00 52.79 27.05
N ILE A 241 -32.24 51.48 27.06
CA ILE A 241 -32.07 50.63 28.24
C ILE A 241 -30.56 50.39 28.45
N PRO A 242 -30.02 50.55 29.68
CA PRO A 242 -28.61 50.33 29.98
C PRO A 242 -28.22 48.86 29.86
N MET A 243 -27.04 48.61 29.29
CA MET A 243 -26.39 47.29 29.23
C MET A 243 -26.35 46.64 30.62
N GLN A 244 -27.08 45.54 30.79
CA GLN A 244 -26.79 44.55 31.83
C GLN A 244 -25.95 43.44 31.19
N LEU A 245 -24.68 43.49 31.54
CA LEU A 245 -23.65 42.50 31.24
C LEU A 245 -23.71 41.46 32.36
N ASP A 246 -24.57 40.46 32.27
CA ASP A 246 -24.49 39.25 33.09
C ASP A 246 -25.38 38.15 32.50
N THR A 247 -24.89 36.91 32.56
CA THR A 247 -25.47 35.67 31.99
C THR A 247 -24.98 35.29 30.59
N ILE A 248 -23.66 35.18 30.41
CA ILE A 248 -23.12 34.02 29.66
C ILE A 248 -22.82 32.96 30.70
N SER A 249 -23.88 32.22 31.01
CA SER A 249 -23.85 30.96 31.73
C SER A 249 -23.06 29.94 30.90
N GLN A 250 -21.98 29.44 31.50
CA GLN A 250 -21.48 28.06 31.38
C GLN A 250 -21.69 27.37 30.01
N PHE A 251 -21.02 27.87 28.98
CA PHE A 251 -20.44 26.96 27.99
C PHE A 251 -18.96 26.88 28.28
N ALA A 252 -18.63 26.04 29.26
CA ALA A 252 -17.33 25.41 29.29
C ALA A 252 -17.18 24.70 27.95
N THR A 253 -16.46 25.33 27.03
CA THR A 253 -15.82 24.64 25.92
C THR A 253 -14.94 23.57 26.56
N ARG A 254 -15.51 22.38 26.75
CA ARG A 254 -14.74 21.15 26.78
C ARG A 254 -14.05 21.12 25.42
N GLN A 255 -12.84 21.69 25.39
CA GLN A 255 -11.80 21.23 24.49
C GLN A 255 -11.91 19.69 24.51
N PRO A 256 -12.07 19.02 23.36
CA PRO A 256 -11.97 17.58 23.34
C PRO A 256 -10.60 17.28 23.96
N GLU A 257 -10.60 16.74 25.18
CA GLU A 257 -9.40 16.19 25.78
C GLU A 257 -8.77 15.32 24.70
N ASP A 258 -7.52 15.61 24.41
CA ASP A 258 -6.69 14.86 23.48
C ASP A 258 -6.95 13.39 23.74
N ILE A 259 -7.62 12.74 22.78
CA ILE A 259 -7.89 11.30 22.84
C ILE A 259 -6.52 10.67 23.05
N PRO A 260 -6.26 10.01 24.20
CA PRO A 260 -4.96 9.41 24.46
C PRO A 260 -4.63 8.52 23.26
N ALA A 261 -3.37 8.59 22.81
CA ALA A 261 -2.87 7.78 21.69
C ALA A 261 -3.50 6.40 21.79
N GLU A 262 -4.36 6.06 20.83
CA GLU A 262 -5.42 5.07 21.05
C GLU A 262 -4.82 3.78 21.64
N ASP A 263 -5.20 3.35 22.86
CA ASP A 263 -4.58 2.21 23.59
C ASP A 263 -4.92 0.84 22.96
N PHE A 264 -5.20 0.82 21.66
CA PHE A 264 -5.50 -0.39 20.91
C PHE A 264 -4.42 -0.66 19.86
N ILE A 265 -4.22 -1.94 19.58
CA ILE A 265 -3.18 -2.42 18.67
C ILE A 265 -3.88 -3.03 17.46
N ILE A 266 -3.56 -2.55 16.25
CA ILE A 266 -4.05 -3.17 15.02
C ILE A 266 -3.23 -4.44 14.78
N THR A 267 -3.88 -5.61 14.74
CA THR A 267 -3.21 -6.91 14.56
C THR A 267 -3.43 -7.55 13.20
N SER A 268 -4.23 -6.91 12.35
CA SER A 268 -4.33 -7.32 10.94
C SER A 268 -3.03 -7.07 10.19
N GLU A 269 -2.71 -7.97 9.25
CA GLU A 269 -1.60 -7.78 8.32
C GLU A 269 -1.76 -6.47 7.55
N GLU A 270 -0.65 -5.74 7.41
CA GLU A 270 -0.62 -4.51 6.64
C GLU A 270 -0.76 -4.80 5.15
N ILE A 271 -1.69 -4.07 4.52
CA ILE A 271 -1.91 -4.16 3.07
C ILE A 271 -0.85 -3.32 2.39
N GLU A 272 0.07 -4.00 1.72
CA GLU A 272 1.14 -3.36 0.97
C GLU A 272 0.61 -2.77 -0.34
N ARG A 273 1.11 -1.56 -0.66
CA ARG A 273 0.85 -0.86 -1.92
C ARG A 273 2.15 -0.73 -2.69
N GLN A 274 2.16 -1.26 -3.91
CA GLN A 274 3.32 -1.19 -4.80
C GLN A 274 2.94 -0.57 -6.15
N ASP A 275 3.58 0.52 -6.53
CA ASP A 275 3.46 1.07 -7.89
C ASP A 275 4.24 0.17 -8.87
N VAL A 276 3.52 -0.43 -9.83
CA VAL A 276 4.10 -1.36 -10.82
C VAL A 276 4.17 -0.68 -12.18
N GLY A 277 5.26 0.05 -12.39
CA GLY A 277 5.44 0.92 -13.55
C GLY A 277 4.56 2.17 -13.51
N SER A 278 4.50 2.92 -14.60
CA SER A 278 3.87 4.26 -14.60
C SER A 278 2.33 4.28 -14.62
N LYS A 279 1.67 3.12 -14.76
CA LYS A 279 0.22 3.05 -15.04
C LYS A 279 -0.53 1.99 -14.23
N ARG A 280 0.10 1.38 -13.23
CA ARG A 280 -0.51 0.30 -12.44
C ARG A 280 -0.10 0.40 -10.99
N LEU A 281 -1.01 0.02 -10.12
CA LEU A 281 -0.83 -0.08 -8.68
C LEU A 281 -1.25 -1.49 -8.26
N LEU A 282 -0.41 -2.15 -7.48
CA LEU A 282 -0.63 -3.50 -6.98
C LEU A 282 -0.86 -3.44 -5.47
N LEU A 283 -1.94 -4.05 -5.02
CA LEU A 283 -2.20 -4.32 -3.60
C LEU A 283 -1.92 -5.80 -3.31
N THR A 284 -1.13 -6.05 -2.29
CA THR A 284 -0.76 -7.38 -1.77
C THR A 284 -1.28 -7.56 -0.34
N ASN A 285 -1.17 -8.77 0.22
CA ASN A 285 -1.60 -9.11 1.59
C ASN A 285 -3.10 -8.89 1.88
N ILE A 286 -3.97 -8.91 0.86
CA ILE A 286 -5.42 -8.91 1.08
C ILE A 286 -5.86 -10.35 1.34
N SER A 287 -6.31 -10.66 2.56
CA SER A 287 -6.81 -12.01 2.88
C SER A 287 -7.88 -12.47 1.88
N SER A 288 -7.79 -13.73 1.45
CA SER A 288 -8.73 -14.36 0.53
C SER A 288 -10.17 -14.35 1.02
N GLN A 289 -10.37 -14.32 2.35
CA GLN A 289 -11.68 -14.20 2.99
C GLN A 289 -12.38 -12.87 2.65
N HIS A 290 -11.61 -11.83 2.30
CA HIS A 290 -12.14 -10.52 1.97
C HIS A 290 -12.40 -10.32 0.47
N TYR A 291 -12.13 -11.33 -0.38
CA TYR A 291 -12.41 -11.29 -1.82
C TYR A 291 -13.82 -10.79 -2.14
N GLY A 292 -14.82 -11.40 -1.49
CA GLY A 292 -16.23 -11.08 -1.72
C GLY A 292 -16.60 -9.65 -1.35
N ARG A 293 -15.89 -9.05 -0.39
CA ARG A 293 -16.10 -7.68 0.05
C ARG A 293 -15.50 -6.67 -0.93
N VAL A 294 -14.27 -6.92 -1.42
CA VAL A 294 -13.63 -6.06 -2.44
C VAL A 294 -14.43 -6.08 -3.74
N ILE A 295 -14.83 -7.27 -4.22
CA ILE A 295 -15.61 -7.42 -5.45
C ILE A 295 -17.05 -6.92 -5.29
N GLY A 296 -17.67 -7.21 -4.14
CA GLY A 296 -19.09 -6.99 -3.89
C GLY A 296 -19.99 -8.02 -4.59
N GLN A 297 -21.27 -8.06 -4.21
CA GLN A 297 -22.23 -9.00 -4.80
C GLN A 297 -22.34 -8.78 -6.32
N GLY A 298 -22.07 -9.83 -7.11
CA GLY A 298 -22.10 -9.74 -8.59
C GLY A 298 -21.07 -8.77 -9.20
N GLY A 299 -20.01 -8.43 -8.46
CA GLY A 299 -19.00 -7.47 -8.90
C GLY A 299 -19.46 -6.01 -8.85
N GLN A 300 -20.53 -5.70 -8.12
CA GLN A 300 -21.05 -4.34 -8.04
C GLN A 300 -20.05 -3.35 -7.43
N ASN A 301 -19.30 -3.74 -6.39
CA ASN A 301 -18.33 -2.83 -5.77
C ASN A 301 -17.14 -2.58 -6.69
N ALA A 302 -16.60 -3.62 -7.33
CA ALA A 302 -15.56 -3.46 -8.35
C ALA A 302 -16.03 -2.51 -9.48
N LYS A 303 -17.24 -2.71 -10.02
CA LYS A 303 -17.81 -1.84 -11.05
C LYS A 303 -18.05 -0.40 -10.57
N ARG A 304 -18.38 -0.21 -9.28
CA ARG A 304 -18.49 1.12 -8.66
C ARG A 304 -17.14 1.81 -8.69
N LEU A 305 -16.10 1.15 -8.14
CA LEU A 305 -14.75 1.68 -8.09
C LEU A 305 -14.21 2.02 -9.50
N GLU A 306 -14.41 1.13 -10.47
CA GLU A 306 -14.00 1.35 -11.86
C GLU A 306 -14.69 2.57 -12.49
N ARG A 307 -15.98 2.78 -12.20
CA ARG A 307 -16.74 3.92 -12.72
C ARG A 307 -16.41 5.23 -12.02
N GLU A 308 -16.30 5.20 -10.70
CA GLU A 308 -16.15 6.37 -9.84
C GLU A 308 -14.75 6.98 -9.97
N TYR A 309 -13.72 6.14 -10.01
CA TYR A 309 -12.33 6.56 -10.12
C TYR A 309 -11.78 6.44 -11.55
N GLY A 310 -12.55 5.95 -12.52
CA GLY A 310 -12.06 5.79 -13.90
C GLY A 310 -10.87 4.81 -14.03
N VAL A 311 -10.82 3.81 -13.15
CA VAL A 311 -9.78 2.78 -13.10
C VAL A 311 -10.31 1.43 -13.57
N LYS A 312 -9.43 0.45 -13.66
CA LYS A 312 -9.76 -0.94 -13.99
C LYS A 312 -9.13 -1.89 -12.99
N ILE A 313 -9.95 -2.76 -12.42
CA ILE A 313 -9.57 -3.64 -11.31
C ILE A 313 -9.44 -5.07 -11.81
N ARG A 314 -8.29 -5.70 -11.55
CA ARG A 314 -8.02 -7.08 -11.94
C ARG A 314 -7.34 -7.85 -10.82
N PHE A 315 -7.89 -9.01 -10.50
CA PHE A 315 -7.26 -9.96 -9.58
C PHE A 315 -6.27 -10.82 -10.37
N LEU A 316 -5.03 -10.90 -9.88
CA LEU A 316 -3.93 -11.59 -10.56
C LEU A 316 -3.85 -13.07 -10.19
N ASP A 317 -4.22 -13.43 -8.97
CA ASP A 317 -4.11 -14.79 -8.46
C ASP A 317 -5.49 -15.31 -8.07
N ARG A 318 -6.03 -16.23 -8.89
CA ARG A 318 -7.20 -17.04 -8.52
C ARG A 318 -6.84 -18.49 -8.22
N GLN A 319 -5.60 -18.91 -8.49
CA GLN A 319 -5.27 -20.34 -8.61
C GLN A 319 -4.09 -20.81 -7.76
N ASN A 320 -3.15 -19.96 -7.33
CA ASN A 320 -1.90 -20.46 -6.71
C ASN A 320 -1.62 -19.97 -5.29
N ASN A 321 -2.34 -18.98 -4.76
CA ASN A 321 -2.16 -18.54 -3.37
C ASN A 321 -3.53 -18.47 -2.67
N ILE A 322 -3.77 -19.41 -1.76
CA ILE A 322 -5.07 -19.60 -1.09
C ILE A 322 -5.27 -18.55 0.01
N GLU A 323 -4.19 -17.98 0.55
CA GLU A 323 -4.23 -17.16 1.75
C GLU A 323 -4.33 -15.67 1.41
N ASN A 324 -3.50 -15.18 0.47
CA ASN A 324 -3.42 -13.75 0.14
C ASN A 324 -3.67 -13.47 -1.35
N LEU A 325 -4.59 -12.53 -1.60
CA LEU A 325 -4.98 -12.06 -2.92
C LEU A 325 -4.05 -10.94 -3.39
N LYS A 326 -3.81 -10.94 -4.71
CA LYS A 326 -3.13 -9.85 -5.41
C LYS A 326 -4.12 -9.11 -6.29
N LEU A 327 -4.30 -7.82 -6.02
CA LEU A 327 -5.21 -6.94 -6.74
C LEU A 327 -4.44 -5.89 -7.51
N MET A 328 -4.61 -5.84 -8.82
CA MET A 328 -4.02 -4.83 -9.68
C MET A 328 -5.07 -3.79 -10.08
N ILE A 329 -4.77 -2.53 -9.81
CA ILE A 329 -5.52 -1.36 -10.27
C ILE A 329 -4.73 -0.76 -11.43
N SER A 330 -5.40 -0.59 -12.57
CA SER A 330 -4.80 -0.10 -13.82
C SER A 330 -5.69 0.96 -14.44
N GLU A 331 -5.20 1.63 -15.51
CA GLU A 331 -5.91 2.75 -16.13
C GLU A 331 -6.04 3.94 -15.14
N GLY A 332 -6.69 5.03 -15.56
CA GLY A 332 -6.77 6.28 -14.80
C GLY A 332 -5.43 7.02 -14.63
N ASP A 333 -5.48 8.18 -13.98
CA ASP A 333 -4.30 8.88 -13.49
C ASP A 333 -3.79 8.27 -12.16
N ALA A 334 -2.66 8.75 -11.65
CA ALA A 334 -2.04 8.19 -10.44
C ALA A 334 -2.84 8.48 -9.16
N GLU A 335 -3.53 9.62 -9.10
CA GLU A 335 -4.33 10.04 -7.95
C GLU A 335 -5.60 9.20 -7.86
N SER A 336 -6.29 9.01 -8.99
CA SER A 336 -7.46 8.13 -9.10
C SER A 336 -7.16 6.69 -8.69
N ARG A 337 -5.98 6.15 -9.06
CA ARG A 337 -5.55 4.81 -8.61
C ARG A 337 -5.31 4.74 -7.10
N ARG A 338 -4.71 5.78 -6.51
CA ARG A 338 -4.49 5.86 -5.07
C ARG A 338 -5.81 5.97 -4.32
N ALA A 339 -6.69 6.87 -4.73
CA ALA A 339 -8.03 7.02 -4.15
C ALA A 339 -8.84 5.71 -4.21
N ALA A 340 -8.82 5.02 -5.36
CA ALA A 340 -9.46 3.71 -5.47
C ALA A 340 -8.83 2.66 -4.54
N SER A 341 -7.51 2.70 -4.33
CA SER A 341 -6.83 1.81 -3.40
C SER A 341 -7.11 2.14 -1.93
N ASP A 342 -7.20 3.42 -1.58
CA ASP A 342 -7.57 3.90 -0.24
C ASP A 342 -9.00 3.44 0.09
N ASP A 343 -9.96 3.62 -0.81
CA ASP A 343 -11.35 3.15 -0.66
C ASP A 343 -11.43 1.63 -0.42
N ILE A 344 -10.61 0.84 -1.13
CA ILE A 344 -10.52 -0.60 -0.90
C ILE A 344 -9.98 -0.91 0.50
N ILE A 345 -8.86 -0.29 0.88
CA ILE A 345 -8.20 -0.54 2.18
C ILE A 345 -9.10 -0.13 3.35
N GLU A 346 -9.73 1.04 3.28
CA GLU A 346 -10.62 1.56 4.33
C GLU A 346 -11.87 0.69 4.54
N ASN A 347 -12.36 0.04 3.48
CA ASN A 347 -13.52 -0.84 3.54
C ASN A 347 -13.21 -2.28 3.97
N LEU A 348 -11.93 -2.64 4.04
CA LEU A 348 -11.50 -3.95 4.53
C LEU A 348 -11.62 -4.02 6.06
N PRO A 349 -12.02 -5.17 6.60
CA PRO A 349 -12.09 -5.33 8.04
C PRO A 349 -10.66 -5.45 8.60
N VAL A 350 -10.43 -4.77 9.71
CA VAL A 350 -9.25 -4.87 10.54
C VAL A 350 -9.64 -5.49 11.89
N VAL A 351 -8.67 -6.17 12.51
CA VAL A 351 -8.75 -6.67 13.87
C VAL A 351 -7.93 -5.76 14.75
N VAL A 352 -8.57 -5.30 15.81
CA VAL A 352 -8.01 -4.38 16.78
C VAL A 352 -8.03 -5.07 18.15
N GLU A 353 -6.87 -5.20 18.76
CA GLU A 353 -6.69 -5.70 20.12
C GLU A 353 -6.76 -4.56 21.13
N CYS A 354 -7.64 -4.70 22.10
CA CYS A 354 -7.88 -3.75 23.18
C CYS A 354 -7.54 -4.45 24.50
N PRO A 355 -6.26 -4.49 24.92
CA PRO A 355 -5.81 -5.29 26.06
C PRO A 355 -6.36 -4.82 27.41
N TYR A 356 -6.75 -3.55 27.54
CA TYR A 356 -7.20 -2.98 28.81
C TYR A 356 -8.72 -2.76 28.89
N LEU A 357 -9.46 -3.05 27.81
CA LEU A 357 -10.89 -2.75 27.73
C LEU A 357 -11.73 -3.76 28.54
N LYS A 358 -12.50 -3.26 29.50
CA LYS A 358 -13.36 -4.04 30.41
C LYS A 358 -14.82 -3.60 30.30
N SER A 359 -15.51 -4.07 29.26
CA SER A 359 -16.92 -3.72 29.07
C SER A 359 -17.92 -4.82 29.48
N ASN A 360 -19.09 -4.39 29.97
CA ASN A 360 -20.19 -5.29 30.32
C ASN A 360 -20.91 -5.82 29.07
N GLY A 361 -21.67 -6.91 29.22
CA GLY A 361 -22.31 -7.59 28.08
C GLY A 361 -23.30 -6.74 27.29
N GLN A 362 -23.94 -5.74 27.92
CA GLN A 362 -24.94 -4.90 27.25
C GLN A 362 -24.29 -3.82 26.39
N ALA A 363 -23.25 -3.16 26.91
CA ALA A 363 -22.47 -2.17 26.18
C ALA A 363 -21.83 -2.79 24.92
N LEU A 364 -21.29 -4.02 25.05
CA LEU A 364 -20.76 -4.79 23.93
C LEU A 364 -21.81 -5.06 22.85
N LYS A 365 -22.99 -5.59 23.23
CA LYS A 365 -24.08 -5.84 22.26
C LYS A 365 -24.51 -4.57 21.53
N ASN A 366 -24.63 -3.45 22.27
CA ASN A 366 -24.99 -2.16 21.70
C ASN A 366 -23.92 -1.67 20.70
N ALA A 367 -22.63 -1.77 21.05
CA ALA A 367 -21.53 -1.38 20.17
C ALA A 367 -21.45 -2.25 18.91
N THR A 368 -21.54 -3.58 19.06
CA THR A 368 -21.59 -4.56 17.97
C THR A 368 -22.67 -4.20 16.94
N TYR A 369 -23.91 -3.96 17.40
CA TYR A 369 -25.02 -3.63 16.49
C TYR A 369 -24.88 -2.23 15.87
N ARG A 370 -24.57 -1.22 16.70
CA ARG A 370 -24.54 0.18 16.27
C ARG A 370 -23.43 0.45 15.27
N TYR A 371 -22.24 -0.09 15.50
CA TYR A 371 -21.06 0.15 14.67
C TYR A 371 -20.77 -1.01 13.69
N LYS A 372 -21.63 -2.03 13.64
CA LYS A 372 -21.48 -3.19 12.75
C LYS A 372 -20.10 -3.85 12.88
N VAL A 373 -19.62 -3.96 14.11
CA VAL A 373 -18.36 -4.63 14.47
C VAL A 373 -18.66 -5.97 15.14
N SER A 374 -17.72 -6.91 15.08
CA SER A 374 -17.73 -8.12 15.89
C SER A 374 -16.79 -7.92 17.06
N ILE A 375 -17.27 -8.13 18.29
CA ILE A 375 -16.45 -7.97 19.50
C ILE A 375 -16.35 -9.31 20.21
N ASN A 376 -15.12 -9.79 20.41
CA ASN A 376 -14.85 -11.05 21.10
C ASN A 376 -13.98 -10.79 22.33
N ARG A 377 -14.23 -11.54 23.40
CA ARG A 377 -13.33 -11.55 24.56
C ARG A 377 -12.16 -12.47 24.25
N THR A 378 -10.94 -12.04 24.54
CA THR A 378 -9.77 -12.89 24.40
C THR A 378 -9.76 -13.90 25.56
N ASN A 379 -9.69 -15.19 25.25
CA ASN A 379 -9.68 -16.27 26.25
C ASN A 379 -8.26 -16.58 26.79
N GLY A 380 -7.32 -15.64 26.65
CA GLY A 380 -5.90 -15.83 26.97
C GLY A 380 -5.48 -15.36 28.36
N ASN A 381 -4.19 -15.44 28.65
CA ASN A 381 -3.57 -15.00 29.91
C ASN A 381 -3.71 -13.49 30.17
N MET A 382 -4.04 -12.68 29.15
CA MET A 382 -4.34 -11.27 29.30
C MET A 382 -5.83 -11.02 29.03
N PRO A 383 -6.60 -10.57 30.04
CA PRO A 383 -8.02 -10.25 29.87
C PRO A 383 -8.16 -9.03 28.97
N GLY A 384 -8.60 -9.21 27.74
CA GLY A 384 -8.81 -8.13 26.78
C GLY A 384 -9.96 -8.42 25.82
N MET A 385 -10.08 -7.58 24.81
CA MET A 385 -11.10 -7.72 23.76
C MET A 385 -10.49 -7.53 22.38
N THR A 386 -11.03 -8.23 21.40
CA THR A 386 -10.78 -7.97 19.98
C THR A 386 -12.02 -7.37 19.34
N ILE A 387 -11.83 -6.30 18.58
CA ILE A 387 -12.87 -5.66 17.77
C ILE A 387 -12.50 -5.88 16.30
N CYS A 388 -13.41 -6.48 15.54
CA CYS A 388 -13.25 -6.78 14.12
C CYS A 388 -14.30 -6.03 13.30
N GLY A 389 -13.86 -5.22 12.33
CA GLY A 389 -14.72 -4.35 11.53
C GLY A 389 -13.87 -3.38 10.70
N THR A 390 -14.45 -2.40 10.02
CA THR A 390 -13.63 -1.36 9.37
C THR A 390 -12.92 -0.52 10.42
N LEU A 391 -11.75 0.05 10.10
CA LEU A 391 -10.94 0.80 11.07
C LEU A 391 -11.74 1.91 11.77
N THR A 392 -12.48 2.71 10.99
CA THR A 392 -13.36 3.77 11.52
C THR A 392 -14.43 3.22 12.47
N ASN A 393 -15.03 2.07 12.15
CA ASN A 393 -16.05 1.47 13.00
C ASN A 393 -15.44 0.88 14.28
N CYS A 394 -14.25 0.29 14.20
CA CYS A 394 -13.50 -0.19 15.36
C CYS A 394 -13.16 0.96 16.31
N GLN A 395 -12.64 2.08 15.79
CA GLN A 395 -12.36 3.30 16.56
C GLN A 395 -13.61 3.87 17.24
N GLN A 396 -14.72 3.97 16.51
CA GLN A 396 -15.99 4.46 17.05
C GLN A 396 -16.54 3.54 18.15
N ALA A 397 -16.47 2.22 17.94
CA ALA A 397 -16.87 1.24 18.94
C ALA A 397 -15.98 1.35 20.19
N TYR A 398 -14.66 1.41 20.01
CA TYR A 398 -13.70 1.56 21.10
C TYR A 398 -13.97 2.82 21.94
N LYS A 399 -14.12 3.99 21.31
CA LYS A 399 -14.42 5.26 22.00
C LYS A 399 -15.68 5.16 22.88
N VAL A 400 -16.74 4.50 22.40
CA VAL A 400 -17.96 4.32 23.21
C VAL A 400 -17.77 3.31 24.34
N LEU A 401 -16.97 2.27 24.14
CA LEU A 401 -16.73 1.27 25.18
C LEU A 401 -15.88 1.84 26.32
N VAL A 402 -14.84 2.60 26.01
CA VAL A 402 -14.01 3.30 27.00
C VAL A 402 -14.83 4.33 27.78
N ASN A 403 -15.62 5.16 27.09
CA ASN A 403 -16.42 6.20 27.77
C ASN A 403 -17.53 5.64 28.66
N ASN A 404 -18.06 4.45 28.36
CA ASN A 404 -19.05 3.80 29.24
C ASN A 404 -18.43 3.21 30.50
N GLU A 405 -17.13 2.89 30.52
CA GLU A 405 -16.45 2.42 31.73
C GLU A 405 -16.33 3.53 32.78
N ALA A 406 -16.17 4.78 32.35
CA ALA A 406 -16.10 5.95 33.24
C ALA A 406 -17.40 6.19 34.04
N ILE A 407 -18.53 5.59 33.64
CA ILE A 407 -19.83 5.75 34.33
C ILE A 407 -19.99 4.72 35.46
N PHE A 408 -19.21 3.63 35.45
CA PHE A 408 -19.36 2.52 36.40
C PHE A 408 -18.28 2.44 37.49
N TYR A 409 -17.32 3.37 37.49
CA TYR A 409 -16.36 3.55 38.60
C TYR A 409 -16.65 4.89 39.32
N PRO A 410 -17.54 4.91 40.34
CA PRO A 410 -17.58 5.98 41.34
C PRO A 410 -16.42 5.91 42.33
#